data_AF-A0A1G7MIE0-F1
#
_entry.id   AF-A0A1G7MIE0-F1
#
_cell.length_a   1.000
_cell.length_b   1.000
_cell.length_c   1.000
_cell.angle_alpha   90.00
_cell.angle_beta   90.00
_cell.angle_gamma   90.00
#
_symmetry.space_group_name_H-M   'P 1'
#
loop_
_entity.id
_entity.type
_entity.pdbx_description
1 polymer ?
#
loop_
_entity_poly.entity_id
_entity_poly.type
_entity_poly.pdbx_seq_one_letter_code
_entity_poly.pdbx_strand_id
1 'polypeptide(L)'
;MAQVRFFKVTTLPGTLQPDSFYYVENGSYAESYLTNSTGVARAVGNSAMINALISEALANWSGAASTVQIVADIAARDALIATLDANAMILVIDASGDPTVDVGSALYAYDATAEETYKVAEYESMDVVLNWADIVDGPSSTPAQIDSSVSQAHSHSNKATLDLLGADTDGLTYNGQGVTTRWATNNW
;
A
#
# COMPACT_ATOMS: atom_id res chain seq x y z
N MET A 1 52.70 38.80 -27.68
CA MET A 1 52.19 37.75 -26.78
C MET A 1 51.48 38.43 -25.63
N ALA A 2 50.24 38.07 -25.31
CA ALA A 2 49.58 38.56 -24.11
C ALA A 2 50.28 37.96 -22.88
N GLN A 3 50.67 38.80 -21.91
CA GLN A 3 51.30 38.36 -20.67
C GLN A 3 50.21 38.11 -19.62
N VAL A 4 50.15 36.91 -19.08
CA VAL A 4 49.27 36.58 -17.94
C VAL A 4 50.04 36.80 -16.64
N ARG A 5 49.43 37.49 -15.68
CA ARG A 5 50.04 37.76 -14.37
C ARG A 5 49.55 36.76 -13.34
N PHE A 6 50.41 36.42 -12.37
CA PHE A 6 50.07 35.52 -11.28
C PHE A 6 50.17 36.26 -9.93
N PHE A 7 49.14 36.14 -9.12
CA PHE A 7 49.03 36.77 -7.80
C PHE A 7 48.77 35.72 -6.73
N LYS A 8 49.53 35.77 -5.63
CA LYS A 8 49.23 35.02 -4.41
C LYS A 8 48.66 36.00 -3.38
N VAL A 9 47.46 35.74 -2.89
CA VAL A 9 46.75 36.62 -1.94
C VAL A 9 46.07 35.80 -0.86
N THR A 10 45.82 36.39 0.31
CA THR A 10 45.06 35.74 1.40
C THR A 10 43.57 35.98 1.28
N THR A 11 43.16 37.01 0.55
CA THR A 11 41.77 37.37 0.23
C THR A 11 41.72 37.95 -1.17
N LEU A 12 40.65 37.68 -1.93
CA LEU A 12 40.50 38.23 -3.27
C LEU A 12 40.34 39.77 -3.21
N PRO A 13 41.18 40.57 -3.90
CA PRO A 13 41.08 42.03 -3.87
C PRO A 13 39.78 42.55 -4.48
N GLY A 14 39.26 43.68 -3.97
CA GLY A 14 38.04 44.32 -4.48
C GLY A 14 38.17 44.90 -5.90
N THR A 15 39.39 45.02 -6.43
CA THR A 15 39.66 45.40 -7.82
C THR A 15 40.75 44.48 -8.36
N LEU A 16 40.44 43.74 -9.42
CA LEU A 16 41.34 42.76 -9.99
C LEU A 16 41.95 43.26 -11.30
N GLN A 17 43.17 42.80 -11.55
CA GLN A 17 43.86 43.09 -12.81
C GLN A 17 43.23 42.23 -13.92
N PRO A 18 42.97 42.79 -15.10
CA PRO A 18 42.58 42.01 -16.27
C PRO A 18 43.62 40.92 -16.62
N ASP A 19 43.17 39.86 -17.27
CA ASP A 19 44.00 38.78 -17.83
C ASP A 19 45.03 38.20 -16.82
N SER A 20 44.59 37.95 -15.59
CA SER A 20 45.42 37.59 -14.45
C SER A 20 44.88 36.40 -13.67
N PHE A 21 45.78 35.61 -13.11
CA PHE A 21 45.51 34.45 -12.28
C PHE A 21 45.75 34.78 -10.80
N TYR A 22 44.79 34.46 -9.94
CA TYR A 22 44.87 34.66 -8.49
C TYR A 22 44.78 33.32 -7.77
N TYR A 23 45.72 33.07 -6.87
CA TYR A 23 45.67 31.99 -5.88
C TYR A 23 45.34 32.61 -4.53
N VAL A 24 44.17 32.27 -3.99
CA VAL A 24 43.61 32.84 -2.76
C VAL A 24 43.65 31.77 -1.66
N GLU A 25 44.24 32.07 -0.52
CA GLU A 25 44.22 31.16 0.64
C GLU A 25 42.79 31.08 1.22
N ASN A 26 42.29 29.87 1.47
CA ASN A 26 40.98 29.60 2.06
C ASN A 26 41.08 28.46 3.10
N GLY A 27 41.63 28.77 4.26
CA GLY A 27 41.85 27.80 5.35
C GLY A 27 42.84 26.70 4.95
N SER A 28 42.39 25.45 4.93
CA SER A 28 43.22 24.29 4.55
C SER A 28 43.40 24.11 3.04
N TYR A 29 42.73 24.94 2.23
CA TYR A 29 42.76 24.87 0.76
C TYR A 29 43.13 26.22 0.15
N ALA A 30 43.47 26.23 -1.13
CA ALA A 30 43.65 27.46 -1.90
C ALA A 30 42.67 27.45 -3.09
N GLU A 31 42.11 28.60 -3.40
CA GLU A 31 41.19 28.79 -4.51
C GLU A 31 41.89 29.48 -5.68
N SER A 32 41.52 29.11 -6.90
CA SER A 32 42.00 29.76 -8.12
C SER A 32 40.93 30.57 -8.81
N TYR A 33 41.32 31.77 -9.25
CA TYR A 33 40.48 32.67 -10.04
C TYR A 33 41.25 33.16 -11.27
N LEU A 34 40.58 33.18 -12.42
CA LEU A 34 41.09 33.77 -13.65
C LEU A 34 40.25 34.99 -14.00
N THR A 35 40.87 36.14 -14.23
CA THR A 35 40.18 37.34 -14.68
C THR A 35 40.11 37.43 -16.20
N ASN A 36 38.99 37.92 -16.71
CA ASN A 36 38.86 38.25 -18.13
C ASN A 36 39.54 39.61 -18.47
N SER A 37 39.41 40.03 -19.72
CA SER A 37 39.93 41.32 -20.22
C SER A 37 39.32 42.57 -19.55
N THR A 38 38.28 42.40 -18.74
CA THR A 38 37.65 43.48 -17.95
C THR A 38 37.91 43.36 -16.44
N GLY A 39 38.74 42.41 -15.99
CA GLY A 39 39.07 42.22 -14.57
C GLY A 39 37.99 41.48 -13.77
N VAL A 40 37.00 40.86 -14.41
CA VAL A 40 35.97 40.06 -13.74
C VAL A 40 36.52 38.67 -13.44
N ALA A 41 36.53 38.28 -12.16
CA ALA A 41 36.96 36.95 -11.74
C ALA A 41 36.02 35.86 -12.23
N ARG A 42 36.59 34.78 -12.75
CA ARG A 42 35.94 33.50 -12.98
C ARG A 42 36.59 32.47 -12.05
N ALA A 43 35.76 31.75 -11.31
CA ALA A 43 36.22 30.66 -10.48
C ALA A 43 36.81 29.55 -11.35
N VAL A 44 37.97 29.04 -10.97
CA VAL A 44 38.58 27.85 -11.56
C VAL A 44 38.71 26.85 -10.43
N GLY A 45 37.76 25.92 -10.31
CA GLY A 45 37.79 24.85 -9.30
C GLY A 45 37.77 25.32 -7.84
N ASN A 46 37.08 26.43 -7.52
CA ASN A 46 36.87 26.82 -6.12
C ASN A 46 35.73 26.02 -5.47
N SER A 47 35.64 26.06 -4.15
CA SER A 47 34.63 25.29 -3.40
C SER A 47 33.20 25.69 -3.76
N ALA A 48 32.95 26.98 -4.07
CA ALA A 48 31.63 27.45 -4.50
C ALA A 48 31.20 26.85 -5.86
N MET A 49 32.10 26.80 -6.84
CA MET A 49 31.87 26.17 -8.13
C MET A 49 31.66 24.67 -7.97
N ILE A 50 32.49 24.00 -7.16
CA ILE A 50 32.35 22.56 -6.90
C ILE A 50 31.00 22.28 -6.21
N ASN A 51 30.62 23.06 -5.20
CA ASN A 51 29.32 22.90 -4.54
C ASN A 51 28.15 23.21 -5.47
N ALA A 52 28.29 24.17 -6.39
CA ALA A 52 27.27 24.45 -7.40
C ALA A 52 27.11 23.27 -8.38
N LEU A 53 28.22 22.72 -8.89
CA LEU A 53 28.22 21.55 -9.77
C LEU A 53 27.67 20.31 -9.05
N ILE A 54 28.03 20.11 -7.77
CA ILE A 54 27.48 19.02 -6.95
C ILE A 54 26.00 19.25 -6.71
N SER A 55 25.55 20.47 -6.42
CA SER A 55 24.13 20.77 -6.21
C SER A 55 23.32 20.59 -7.50
N GLU A 56 23.87 20.95 -8.65
CA GLU A 56 23.29 20.71 -9.96
C GLU A 56 23.23 19.21 -10.28
N ALA A 57 24.33 18.49 -10.03
CA ALA A 57 24.38 17.04 -10.15
C ALA A 57 23.41 16.34 -9.17
N LEU A 58 23.22 16.88 -7.96
CA LEU A 58 22.26 16.36 -6.97
C LEU A 58 20.82 16.71 -7.30
N ALA A 59 20.55 17.89 -7.88
CA ALA A 59 19.24 18.24 -8.38
C ALA A 59 18.82 17.31 -9.52
N ASN A 60 19.78 16.90 -10.35
CA ASN A 60 19.59 15.87 -11.38
C ASN A 60 19.60 14.44 -10.79
N TRP A 61 20.31 14.22 -9.69
CA TRP A 61 20.16 13.04 -8.81
C TRP A 61 18.90 13.20 -7.96
N SER A 62 17.78 13.38 -8.63
CA SER A 62 16.51 13.36 -7.96
C SER A 62 16.30 11.98 -7.33
N GLY A 63 15.88 11.98 -6.07
CA GLY A 63 15.11 10.89 -5.48
C GLY A 63 13.82 10.56 -6.24
N ALA A 64 13.68 10.89 -7.53
CA ALA A 64 12.60 10.45 -8.41
C ALA A 64 12.77 8.99 -8.88
N ALA A 65 13.97 8.41 -8.74
CA ALA A 65 14.21 6.99 -9.02
C ALA A 65 13.65 6.04 -7.92
N SER A 66 13.07 6.56 -6.83
CA SER A 66 12.51 5.71 -5.77
C SER A 66 11.26 6.25 -5.07
N THR A 67 10.64 7.32 -5.59
CA THR A 67 9.30 7.71 -5.14
C THR A 67 8.25 7.02 -6.02
N VAL A 68 7.26 6.39 -5.39
CA VAL A 68 6.07 5.91 -6.11
C VAL A 68 5.33 7.13 -6.65
N GLN A 69 5.19 7.22 -7.97
CA GLN A 69 4.39 8.25 -8.64
C GLN A 69 2.92 7.88 -8.52
N ILE A 70 2.04 8.84 -8.25
CA ILE A 70 0.59 8.58 -8.10
C ILE A 70 -0.16 9.34 -9.19
N VAL A 71 -0.95 8.63 -9.99
CA VAL A 71 -1.70 9.20 -11.13
C VAL A 71 -3.18 8.83 -11.06
N ALA A 72 -4.02 9.64 -11.71
CA ALA A 72 -5.47 9.49 -11.64
C ALA A 72 -5.96 8.21 -12.33
N ASP A 73 -5.48 7.93 -13.54
CA ASP A 73 -5.98 6.84 -14.37
C ASP A 73 -4.88 6.22 -15.27
N ILE A 74 -5.27 5.21 -16.05
CA ILE A 74 -4.41 4.49 -16.99
C ILE A 74 -3.82 5.41 -18.06
N ALA A 75 -4.60 6.37 -18.57
CA ALA A 75 -4.12 7.32 -19.58
C ALA A 75 -3.05 8.26 -19.00
N ALA A 76 -3.22 8.69 -17.74
CA ALA A 76 -2.25 9.51 -17.02
C ALA A 76 -0.94 8.75 -16.74
N ARG A 77 -1.01 7.43 -16.45
CA ARG A 77 0.18 6.57 -16.37
C ARG A 77 0.94 6.53 -17.69
N ASP A 78 0.23 6.29 -18.79
CA ASP A 78 0.85 6.16 -20.11
C ASP A 78 1.48 7.50 -20.57
N ALA A 79 0.82 8.62 -20.26
CA ALA A 79 1.39 9.96 -20.46
C ALA A 79 2.63 10.23 -19.60
N LEU A 80 2.65 9.74 -18.34
CA LEU A 80 3.81 9.85 -17.46
C LEU A 80 4.99 9.01 -17.99
N ILE A 81 4.74 7.77 -18.42
CA ILE A 81 5.76 6.87 -18.98
C ILE A 81 6.51 7.53 -20.14
N ALA A 82 5.81 8.25 -21.01
CA ALA A 82 6.42 8.97 -22.12
C ALA A 82 7.41 10.10 -21.72
N THR A 83 7.49 10.43 -20.42
CA THR A 83 8.41 11.43 -19.86
C THR A 83 9.53 10.83 -19.02
N LEU A 84 9.53 9.51 -18.79
CA LEU A 84 10.47 8.83 -17.91
C LEU A 84 11.65 8.25 -18.68
N ASP A 85 12.86 8.63 -18.29
CA ASP A 85 14.12 8.08 -18.83
C ASP A 85 14.70 6.95 -17.95
N ALA A 86 13.94 6.50 -16.94
CA ALA A 86 14.38 5.51 -15.96
C ALA A 86 13.19 4.71 -15.38
N ASN A 87 13.51 3.54 -14.79
CA ASN A 87 12.52 2.68 -14.16
C ASN A 87 11.78 3.41 -13.03
N ALA A 88 10.48 3.18 -12.91
CA ALA A 88 9.64 3.85 -11.92
C ALA A 88 8.53 2.95 -11.38
N MET A 89 8.13 3.19 -10.13
CA MET A 89 6.90 2.64 -9.55
C MET A 89 5.77 3.65 -9.73
N ILE A 90 4.62 3.22 -10.24
CA ILE A 90 3.46 4.08 -10.52
C ILE A 90 2.20 3.47 -9.91
N LEU A 91 1.57 4.16 -8.96
CA LEU A 91 0.25 3.86 -8.44
C LEU A 91 -0.82 4.60 -9.26
N VAL A 92 -1.72 3.85 -9.88
CA VAL A 92 -2.87 4.38 -10.60
C VAL A 92 -4.09 4.29 -9.70
N ILE A 93 -4.76 5.41 -9.42
CA ILE A 93 -5.93 5.46 -8.53
C ILE A 93 -7.16 4.80 -9.15
N ASP A 94 -7.44 5.08 -10.42
CA ASP A 94 -8.47 4.42 -11.22
C ASP A 94 -7.83 3.60 -12.35
N ALA A 95 -7.58 2.34 -12.07
CA ALA A 95 -6.97 1.39 -12.97
C ALA A 95 -7.99 0.67 -13.87
N SER A 96 -9.27 1.09 -13.92
CA SER A 96 -10.32 0.40 -14.69
C SER A 96 -10.10 0.39 -16.22
N GLY A 97 -9.11 1.12 -16.72
CA GLY A 97 -8.67 1.03 -18.12
C GLY A 97 -7.77 -0.18 -18.41
N ASP A 98 -7.29 -0.88 -17.38
CA ASP A 98 -6.61 -2.18 -17.49
C ASP A 98 -7.68 -3.28 -17.55
N PRO A 99 -7.73 -4.12 -18.61
CA PRO A 99 -8.76 -5.15 -18.76
C PRO A 99 -8.79 -6.21 -17.65
N THR A 100 -7.79 -6.23 -16.78
CA THR A 100 -7.66 -7.15 -15.67
C THR A 100 -7.99 -6.52 -14.32
N VAL A 101 -8.41 -5.26 -14.30
CA VAL A 101 -8.86 -4.53 -13.10
C VAL A 101 -10.26 -4.00 -13.38
N ASP A 102 -11.27 -4.58 -12.75
CA ASP A 102 -12.67 -4.19 -12.96
C ASP A 102 -12.97 -2.83 -12.32
N VAL A 103 -12.53 -2.63 -11.07
CA VAL A 103 -12.71 -1.37 -10.31
C VAL A 103 -11.58 -1.20 -9.30
N GLY A 104 -11.02 0.01 -9.21
CA GLY A 104 -10.12 0.38 -8.12
C GLY A 104 -8.74 0.78 -8.61
N SER A 105 -7.72 0.58 -7.77
CA SER A 105 -6.36 1.07 -8.03
C SER A 105 -5.40 -0.07 -8.38
N ALA A 106 -4.31 0.23 -9.08
CA ALA A 106 -3.25 -0.74 -9.34
C ALA A 106 -1.87 -0.11 -9.28
N LEU A 107 -0.91 -0.88 -8.77
CA LEU A 107 0.50 -0.52 -8.68
C LEU A 107 1.26 -1.20 -9.81
N TYR A 108 2.00 -0.41 -10.57
CA TYR A 108 2.80 -0.84 -11.70
C TYR A 108 4.28 -0.55 -11.48
N ALA A 109 5.14 -1.40 -12.03
CA ALA A 109 6.56 -1.18 -12.20
C ALA A 109 6.86 -0.97 -13.69
N TYR A 110 7.41 0.18 -14.05
CA TYR A 110 7.85 0.50 -15.40
C TYR A 110 9.33 0.18 -15.58
N ASP A 111 9.66 -0.58 -16.63
CA ASP A 111 11.02 -0.82 -17.10
C ASP A 111 11.30 0.08 -18.31
N ALA A 112 12.13 1.10 -18.12
CA ALA A 112 12.51 2.04 -19.16
C ALA A 112 13.45 1.44 -20.21
N THR A 113 14.13 0.33 -19.90
CA THR A 113 15.01 -0.35 -20.85
C THR A 113 14.21 -1.21 -21.82
N ALA A 114 13.22 -1.94 -21.31
CA ALA A 114 12.34 -2.78 -22.11
C ALA A 114 11.12 -2.02 -22.69
N GLU A 115 10.86 -0.81 -22.18
CA GLU A 115 9.62 -0.06 -22.40
C GLU A 115 8.36 -0.87 -22.02
N GLU A 116 8.49 -1.72 -20.99
CA GLU A 116 7.41 -2.59 -20.51
C GLU A 116 6.89 -2.12 -19.15
N THR A 117 5.60 -2.37 -18.91
CA THR A 117 4.94 -2.08 -17.64
C THR A 117 4.43 -3.38 -17.02
N TYR A 118 4.84 -3.65 -15.79
CA TYR A 118 4.45 -4.84 -15.03
C TYR A 118 3.48 -4.46 -13.92
N LYS A 119 2.30 -5.09 -13.87
CA LYS A 119 1.38 -4.95 -12.75
C LYS A 119 1.92 -5.72 -11.54
N VAL A 120 2.16 -5.01 -10.43
CA VAL A 120 2.75 -5.56 -9.20
C VAL A 120 1.65 -5.94 -8.20
N ALA A 121 0.65 -5.09 -8.08
CA ALA A 121 -0.48 -5.31 -7.20
C ALA A 121 -1.71 -4.60 -7.77
N GLU A 122 -2.88 -5.12 -7.45
CA GLU A 122 -4.17 -4.45 -7.67
C GLU A 122 -4.89 -4.35 -6.34
N TYR A 123 -5.67 -3.29 -6.19
CA TYR A 123 -6.52 -3.04 -5.05
C TYR A 123 -7.91 -2.78 -5.59
N GLU A 124 -8.61 -3.88 -5.82
CA GLU A 124 -10.06 -3.86 -5.92
C GLU A 124 -10.61 -3.81 -4.49
N SER A 125 -11.67 -3.05 -4.26
CA SER A 125 -12.41 -3.17 -3.00
C SER A 125 -12.72 -4.64 -2.80
N MET A 126 -12.20 -5.25 -1.72
CA MET A 126 -12.52 -6.64 -1.36
C MET A 126 -14.00 -6.72 -0.97
N ASP A 127 -14.88 -6.78 -1.95
CA ASP A 127 -16.26 -7.20 -1.76
C ASP A 127 -16.27 -8.72 -1.70
N VAL A 128 -16.09 -9.24 -0.48
CA VAL A 128 -16.03 -10.68 -0.26
C VAL A 128 -17.46 -11.23 -0.28
N VAL A 129 -17.94 -11.58 -1.46
CA VAL A 129 -19.17 -12.39 -1.63
C VAL A 129 -18.81 -13.86 -1.44
N LEU A 130 -19.11 -14.42 -0.27
CA LEU A 130 -18.93 -15.84 0.01
C LEU A 130 -20.18 -16.63 -0.38
N ASN A 131 -20.06 -17.52 -1.35
CA ASN A 131 -21.10 -18.53 -1.57
C ASN A 131 -20.94 -19.64 -0.55
N TRP A 132 -22.05 -20.04 0.10
CA TRP A 132 -22.05 -21.16 1.05
C TRP A 132 -21.51 -22.46 0.46
N ALA A 133 -21.78 -22.70 -0.83
CA ALA A 133 -21.31 -23.89 -1.55
C ALA A 133 -19.78 -23.97 -1.69
N ASP A 134 -19.08 -22.83 -1.61
CA ASP A 134 -17.64 -22.73 -1.78
C ASP A 134 -16.88 -22.82 -0.44
N ILE A 135 -17.61 -22.93 0.69
CA ILE A 135 -17.02 -23.08 2.03
C ILE A 135 -16.60 -24.53 2.25
N VAL A 136 -15.29 -24.77 2.30
CA VAL A 136 -14.71 -26.07 2.66
C VAL A 136 -15.04 -26.42 4.11
N ASP A 137 -15.40 -27.68 4.36
CA ASP A 137 -15.82 -28.21 5.67
C ASP A 137 -17.03 -27.48 6.30
N GLY A 138 -17.83 -26.80 5.46
CA GLY A 138 -19.11 -26.22 5.86
C GLY A 138 -20.18 -27.28 6.15
N PRO A 139 -21.20 -26.96 6.97
CA PRO A 139 -22.37 -27.83 7.14
C PRO A 139 -23.01 -28.18 5.79
N SER A 140 -23.25 -29.48 5.57
CA SER A 140 -23.99 -29.97 4.40
C SER A 140 -25.50 -29.81 4.51
N SER A 141 -25.98 -29.33 5.66
CA SER A 141 -27.41 -29.12 5.91
C SER A 141 -27.95 -27.96 5.08
N THR A 142 -29.07 -28.19 4.40
CA THR A 142 -29.81 -27.11 3.74
C THR A 142 -30.54 -26.25 4.80
N PRO A 143 -30.88 -24.98 4.48
CA PRO A 143 -31.72 -24.16 5.36
C PRO A 143 -33.00 -24.89 5.80
N ALA A 144 -33.67 -25.59 4.88
CA ALA A 144 -34.88 -26.36 5.19
C ALA A 144 -34.65 -27.53 6.16
N GLN A 145 -33.48 -28.20 6.11
CA GLN A 145 -33.15 -29.27 7.07
C GLN A 145 -32.90 -28.69 8.47
N ILE A 146 -32.32 -27.50 8.55
CA ILE A 146 -32.13 -26.77 9.81
C ILE A 146 -33.49 -26.37 10.38
N ASP A 147 -34.34 -25.71 9.58
CA ASP A 147 -35.69 -25.30 9.99
C ASP A 147 -36.54 -26.50 10.45
N SER A 148 -36.44 -27.61 9.73
CA SER A 148 -37.12 -28.86 10.06
C SER A 148 -36.63 -29.42 11.41
N SER A 149 -35.32 -29.45 11.66
CA SER A 149 -34.78 -29.85 12.96
C SER A 149 -35.26 -28.94 14.09
N VAL A 150 -35.30 -27.62 13.86
CA VAL A 150 -35.81 -26.64 14.84
C VAL A 150 -37.29 -26.92 15.15
N SER A 151 -38.12 -27.15 14.14
CA SER A 151 -39.54 -27.46 14.33
C SER A 151 -39.78 -28.79 15.04
N GLN A 152 -38.90 -29.78 14.82
CA GLN A 152 -39.00 -31.11 15.39
C GLN A 152 -38.34 -31.24 16.77
N ALA A 153 -37.56 -30.25 17.22
CA ALA A 153 -36.85 -30.28 18.51
C ALA A 153 -37.77 -30.53 19.72
N HIS A 154 -39.08 -30.27 19.58
CA HIS A 154 -40.10 -30.56 20.59
C HIS A 154 -41.32 -31.33 20.05
N SER A 155 -41.14 -32.12 19.00
CA SER A 155 -42.18 -32.98 18.43
C SER A 155 -41.91 -34.45 18.78
N HIS A 156 -42.88 -35.08 19.43
CA HIS A 156 -42.90 -36.52 19.66
C HIS A 156 -44.30 -37.06 19.35
N SER A 157 -44.37 -38.27 18.78
CA SER A 157 -45.65 -38.91 18.44
C SER A 157 -46.56 -39.11 19.65
N ASN A 158 -45.98 -39.29 20.84
CA ASN A 158 -46.67 -39.42 22.11
C ASN A 158 -46.69 -38.13 22.94
N LYS A 159 -46.43 -36.96 22.34
CA LYS A 159 -46.39 -35.69 23.07
C LYS A 159 -47.66 -35.43 23.88
N ALA A 160 -48.83 -35.70 23.30
CA ALA A 160 -50.11 -35.58 24.02
C ALA A 160 -50.17 -36.47 25.28
N THR A 161 -49.54 -37.65 25.27
CA THR A 161 -49.45 -38.54 26.44
C THR A 161 -48.40 -38.06 27.44
N LEU A 162 -47.26 -37.58 26.95
CA LEU A 162 -46.19 -37.03 27.80
C LEU A 162 -46.64 -35.75 28.52
N ASP A 163 -47.44 -34.92 27.86
CA ASP A 163 -48.03 -33.71 28.43
C ASP A 163 -49.03 -34.02 29.57
N LEU A 164 -49.49 -35.27 29.68
CA LEU A 164 -50.33 -35.75 30.80
C LEU A 164 -49.50 -36.28 31.98
N LEU A 165 -48.19 -36.53 31.82
CA LEU A 165 -47.35 -36.97 32.91
C LEU A 165 -46.99 -35.79 33.81
N GLY A 166 -47.17 -35.95 35.11
CA GLY A 166 -46.78 -34.97 36.11
C GLY A 166 -46.21 -35.65 37.35
N ALA A 167 -45.89 -34.86 38.37
CA ALA A 167 -45.50 -35.35 39.68
C ALA A 167 -46.15 -34.50 40.77
N ASP A 168 -46.52 -35.13 41.87
CA ASP A 168 -46.98 -34.47 43.10
C ASP A 168 -46.11 -34.90 44.30
N THR A 169 -46.55 -34.60 45.53
CA THR A 169 -45.83 -34.97 46.76
C THR A 169 -45.74 -36.47 46.99
N ASP A 170 -46.64 -37.25 46.39
CA ASP A 170 -46.79 -38.69 46.60
C ASP A 170 -46.20 -39.52 45.44
N GLY A 171 -45.96 -38.92 44.28
CA GLY A 171 -45.15 -39.53 43.20
C GLY A 171 -45.61 -39.18 41.78
N LEU A 172 -45.50 -40.16 40.86
CA LEU A 172 -45.86 -40.01 39.45
C LEU A 172 -47.38 -39.89 39.28
N THR A 173 -47.82 -38.89 38.51
CA THR A 173 -49.23 -38.69 38.15
C THR A 173 -49.44 -38.81 36.64
N TYR A 174 -50.64 -39.25 36.26
CA TYR A 174 -51.13 -39.21 34.89
C TYR A 174 -52.44 -38.43 34.85
N ASN A 175 -52.48 -37.33 34.11
CA ASN A 175 -53.59 -36.38 34.04
C ASN A 175 -54.03 -35.89 35.44
N GLY A 176 -53.05 -35.59 36.31
CA GLY A 176 -53.28 -35.14 37.68
C GLY A 176 -53.78 -36.20 38.67
N GLN A 177 -53.84 -37.47 38.26
CA GLN A 177 -54.21 -38.58 39.13
C GLN A 177 -52.97 -39.42 39.46
N GLY A 178 -52.80 -39.82 40.72
CA GLY A 178 -51.74 -40.72 41.12
C GLY A 178 -51.79 -42.05 40.36
N VAL A 179 -50.67 -42.50 39.83
CA VAL A 179 -50.61 -43.77 39.09
C VAL A 179 -50.60 -44.93 40.09
N THR A 180 -51.67 -45.73 40.12
CA THR A 180 -51.79 -46.91 40.99
C THR A 180 -51.55 -48.21 40.24
N THR A 181 -51.20 -49.27 40.96
CA THR A 181 -51.09 -50.61 40.36
C THR A 181 -52.48 -51.13 39.96
N ARG A 182 -52.59 -51.79 38.80
CA ARG A 182 -53.86 -52.36 38.30
C ARG A 182 -54.46 -53.46 39.19
N TRP A 183 -53.71 -53.91 40.19
CA TRP A 183 -54.11 -54.95 41.16
C TRP A 183 -54.63 -54.37 42.49
N ALA A 184 -54.70 -53.04 42.64
CA ALA A 184 -55.15 -52.41 43.88
C ALA A 184 -56.64 -52.67 44.20
N THR A 185 -57.44 -53.11 43.23
CA THR A 185 -58.84 -53.50 43.42
C THR A 185 -59.05 -55.00 43.24
N ASN A 186 -58.29 -55.83 43.96
CA ASN A 186 -58.69 -57.21 44.19
C ASN A 186 -59.17 -57.34 45.63
N ASN A 187 -60.47 -57.14 45.84
CA ASN A 187 -61.16 -57.99 46.80
C ASN A 187 -61.19 -59.38 46.16
N TRP A 188 -60.15 -60.18 46.40
CA TRP A 188 -60.26 -61.63 46.29
C TRP A 188 -61.00 -62.17 47.51
#